data_AF-A0A937LBJ9-F1
#
_entry.id   AF-A0A937LBJ9-F1
#
_cell.length_a   1.000
_cell.length_b   1.000
_cell.length_c   1.000
_cell.angle_alpha   90.00
_cell.angle_beta   90.00
_cell.angle_gamma   90.00
#
_symmetry.space_group_name_H-M   'P 1'
#
loop_
_entity.id
_entity.type
_entity.pdbx_description
1 polymer ?
#
loop_
_entity_poly.entity_id
_entity_poly.type
_entity_poly.pdbx_seq_one_letter_code
_entity_poly.pdbx_strand_id
1 'polypeptide(L)'
;MKIFFYKSLIVVFLFLITFHFSFNYVYKKISTEILNTFSKDKIESIKNKIRSEIKTAISKDVYINPEDAKIINDLFDKIKLDLKQNN
;
A
#
# COMPACT_ATOMS: atom_id res chain seq x y z
N MET A 1 -10.87 5.61 56.15
CA MET A 1 -11.61 5.55 54.86
C MET A 1 -11.40 6.80 53.99
N LYS A 2 -11.57 8.03 54.49
CA LYS A 2 -11.40 9.26 53.68
C LYS A 2 -10.00 9.46 53.05
N ILE A 3 -8.94 9.09 53.77
CA ILE A 3 -7.56 9.14 53.28
C ILE A 3 -7.29 8.17 52.12
N PHE A 4 -7.95 7.01 52.13
CA PHE A 4 -7.83 6.04 51.04
C PHE A 4 -8.46 6.59 49.76
N PHE A 5 -9.64 7.22 49.88
CA PHE A 5 -10.29 7.90 48.76
C PHE A 5 -9.43 9.04 48.18
N TYR A 6 -8.83 9.88 49.02
CA TYR A 6 -7.97 10.97 48.55
C TYR A 6 -6.74 10.47 47.79
N LYS A 7 -6.08 9.42 48.30
CA LYS A 7 -4.95 8.78 47.61
C LYS A 7 -5.36 8.18 46.27
N SER A 8 -6.51 7.49 46.23
CA SER A 8 -7.04 6.92 44.98
C SER A 8 -7.34 8.01 43.95
N LEU A 9 -7.90 9.14 44.38
CA LEU A 9 -8.21 10.26 43.49
C LEU A 9 -6.94 10.89 42.90
N ILE A 10 -5.88 11.04 43.71
CA ILE A 10 -4.57 11.50 43.23
C ILE A 10 -4.00 10.56 42.16
N VAL A 11 -4.09 9.25 42.35
CA VAL A 11 -3.54 8.26 41.41
C VAL A 11 -4.28 8.31 40.08
N VAL A 12 -5.61 8.39 40.11
CA VAL A 12 -6.42 8.53 38.89
C VAL A 12 -6.12 9.85 38.18
N PHE A 13 -5.95 10.95 38.93
CA PHE A 13 -5.61 12.25 38.36
C PHE A 13 -4.23 12.23 37.66
N LEU A 14 -3.22 11.65 38.32
CA LEU A 14 -1.90 11.45 37.71
C LEU A 14 -1.97 10.56 36.46
N PHE A 15 -2.74 9.47 36.52
CA PHE A 15 -2.95 8.59 35.37
C PHE A 15 -3.54 9.35 34.17
N LEU A 16 -4.55 10.18 34.40
CA LEU A 16 -5.17 11.00 33.34
C LEU A 16 -4.18 12.01 32.73
N ILE A 17 -3.34 12.64 33.55
CA ILE A 17 -2.29 13.56 33.06
C ILE A 17 -1.31 12.82 32.16
N THR A 18 -0.80 11.68 32.62
CA THR A 18 0.14 10.87 31.85
C THR A 18 -0.50 10.39 30.55
N PHE A 19 -1.75 9.92 30.62
CA PHE A 19 -2.50 9.48 29.45
C PHE A 19 -2.69 10.58 28.41
N HIS A 20 -3.07 11.79 28.84
CA HIS A 20 -3.21 12.95 27.95
C HIS A 20 -1.88 13.31 27.27
N PHE A 21 -0.76 13.26 28.01
CA PHE A 21 0.58 13.48 27.46
C PHE A 21 0.97 12.42 26.41
N SER A 22 0.73 11.14 26.70
CA SER A 22 0.98 10.04 25.77
C SER A 22 0.16 10.18 24.49
N PHE A 23 -1.13 10.49 24.60
CA PHE A 23 -2.00 10.68 23.43
C PHE A 23 -1.58 11.85 22.56
N ASN A 24 -1.17 12.98 23.16
CA ASN A 24 -0.69 14.13 22.40
C ASN A 24 0.61 13.81 21.62
N TYR A 25 1.52 13.04 22.22
CA TYR A 25 2.73 12.58 21.54
C TYR A 25 2.40 11.68 20.35
N VAL A 26 1.52 10.69 20.56
CA VAL A 26 1.09 9.76 19.51
C VAL A 26 0.35 10.50 18.39
N TYR A 27 -0.55 11.44 18.72
CA TYR A 27 -1.28 12.26 17.76
C TYR A 27 -0.34 13.08 16.87
N LYS A 28 0.65 13.76 17.47
CA LYS A 28 1.62 14.56 16.72
C LYS A 28 2.48 13.70 15.79
N LYS A 29 2.91 12.52 16.25
CA LYS A 29 3.69 11.58 15.44
C LYS A 29 2.89 11.07 14.25
N ILE A 30 1.66 10.59 14.49
CA ILE A 30 0.76 10.09 13.45
C ILE A 30 0.44 11.19 12.43
N SER A 31 0.10 12.39 12.88
CA SER A 31 -0.19 13.53 11.99
C SER A 31 1.00 13.86 11.09
N THR A 32 2.21 13.90 11.66
CA THR A 32 3.43 14.19 10.90
C THR A 32 3.78 13.08 9.91
N GLU A 33 3.68 11.81 10.30
CA GLU A 33 3.97 10.67 9.43
C GLU A 33 2.94 10.54 8.30
N ILE A 34 1.66 10.78 8.59
CA ILE A 34 0.59 10.83 7.58
C ILE A 34 0.85 11.97 6.61
N LEU A 35 1.08 13.20 7.08
CA LEU A 35 1.34 14.35 6.20
C LEU A 35 2.59 14.16 5.34
N ASN A 36 3.64 13.55 5.88
CA ASN A 36 4.85 13.24 5.11
C ASN A 36 4.63 12.11 4.08
N THR A 37 3.81 11.11 4.41
CA THR A 37 3.50 10.00 3.51
C THR A 37 2.56 10.40 2.38
N PHE A 38 1.61 11.30 2.66
CA PHE A 38 0.70 11.91 1.66
C PHE A 38 1.24 13.23 1.10
N SER A 39 2.53 13.51 1.28
CA SER A 39 3.15 14.69 0.68
C SER A 39 3.06 14.61 -0.84
N LYS A 40 2.82 15.77 -1.47
CA LYS A 40 2.68 15.89 -2.93
C LYS A 40 3.88 15.27 -3.66
N ASP A 41 5.07 15.38 -3.08
CA ASP A 41 6.31 14.84 -3.65
C ASP A 41 6.31 13.31 -3.73
N LYS A 42 5.75 12.62 -2.73
CA LYS A 42 5.68 11.15 -2.73
C LYS A 42 4.63 10.64 -3.71
N ILE A 43 3.51 11.35 -3.84
CA ILE A 43 2.48 11.07 -4.85
C ILE A 43 3.05 11.27 -6.26
N GLU A 44 3.77 12.37 -6.48
CA GLU A 44 4.41 12.68 -7.76
C GLU A 44 5.52 11.66 -8.09
N SER A 45 6.29 11.22 -7.08
CA SER A 45 7.29 10.16 -7.22
C SER A 45 6.67 8.82 -7.64
N ILE A 46 5.57 8.41 -7.00
CA ILE A 46 4.84 7.19 -7.37
C ILE A 46 4.29 7.30 -8.79
N LYS A 47 3.68 8.44 -9.14
CA LYS A 47 3.16 8.69 -10.49
C LYS A 47 4.25 8.61 -11.56
N ASN A 48 5.42 9.19 -11.29
CA ASN A 48 6.56 9.14 -12.20
C ASN A 48 7.15 7.73 -12.32
N LYS A 49 7.18 6.96 -11.22
CA LYS A 49 7.60 5.56 -11.25
C LYS A 49 6.67 4.71 -12.12
N ILE A 50 5.36 4.81 -11.90
CA ILE A 50 4.35 4.12 -12.73
C ILE A 50 4.50 4.51 -14.20
N ARG A 51 4.68 5.81 -14.48
CA ARG A 51 4.86 6.30 -15.85
C ARG A 51 6.14 5.75 -16.50
N SER A 52 7.23 5.61 -15.73
CA SER A 52 8.48 5.03 -16.21
C SER A 52 8.34 3.54 -16.52
N GLU A 53 7.67 2.77 -15.66
CA GLU A 53 7.43 1.34 -15.87
C GLU A 53 6.53 1.09 -17.09
N ILE A 54 5.46 1.89 -17.25
CA ILE A 54 4.60 1.84 -18.44
C ILE A 54 5.40 2.18 -19.70
N LYS A 55 6.24 3.21 -19.66
CA LYS A 55 7.08 3.59 -20.80
C LYS A 55 8.07 2.47 -21.16
N THR A 56 8.68 1.83 -20.17
CA THR A 56 9.56 0.67 -20.37
C THR A 56 8.79 -0.52 -20.93
N ALA A 57 7.56 -0.78 -20.47
CA ALA A 57 6.72 -1.84 -21.00
C ALA A 57 6.33 -1.62 -22.47
N ILE A 58 6.02 -0.38 -22.84
CA ILE A 58 5.66 0.00 -24.23
C ILE A 58 6.90 0.03 -25.14
N SER A 59 8.06 0.46 -24.63
CA SER A 59 9.31 0.54 -25.41
C SER A 59 10.06 -0.80 -25.51
N LYS A 60 9.62 -1.85 -24.80
CA LYS A 60 10.09 -3.21 -25.08
C LYS A 60 9.39 -3.71 -26.34
N ASP A 61 10.13 -3.73 -27.46
CA ASP A 61 9.72 -4.30 -28.75
C ASP A 61 9.19 -5.74 -28.65
N VAL A 62 9.59 -6.46 -27.59
CA VAL A 62 9.17 -7.84 -27.33
C VAL A 62 8.70 -7.95 -25.87
N TYR A 63 7.38 -7.90 -25.67
CA TYR A 63 6.74 -8.00 -24.36
C TYR A 63 6.75 -9.44 -23.81
N ILE A 64 6.75 -10.44 -24.70
CA ILE A 64 6.73 -11.87 -24.39
C ILE A 64 7.94 -12.52 -25.03
N ASN A 65 8.69 -13.33 -24.27
CA ASN A 65 9.86 -14.06 -24.77
C ASN A 65 9.48 -14.86 -26.03
N PRO A 66 10.32 -14.93 -27.08
CA PRO A 66 9.96 -15.59 -28.34
C PRO A 66 9.52 -17.05 -28.17
N GLU A 67 10.08 -17.76 -27.19
CA GLU A 67 9.70 -19.13 -26.83
C GLU A 67 8.27 -19.21 -26.27
N ASP A 68 7.93 -18.32 -25.34
CA ASP A 68 6.60 -18.24 -24.75
C ASP A 68 5.56 -17.78 -25.76
N ALA A 69 5.93 -16.84 -26.64
CA ALA A 69 5.07 -16.39 -27.75
C ALA A 69 4.72 -17.54 -28.70
N LYS A 70 5.69 -18.44 -28.97
CA LYS A 70 5.47 -19.64 -29.78
C LYS A 70 4.49 -20.60 -29.13
N ILE A 71 4.65 -20.88 -27.83
CA ILE A 71 3.74 -21.75 -27.06
C ILE A 71 2.31 -21.20 -27.07
N ILE A 72 2.15 -19.89 -26.86
CA ILE A 72 0.84 -19.22 -26.89
C ILE A 72 0.21 -19.33 -28.28
N ASN A 73 1.00 -19.14 -29.34
CA ASN A 73 0.50 -19.26 -30.70
C ASN A 73 0.06 -20.70 -31.03
N ASP A 74 0.85 -21.70 -30.63
CA ASP A 74 0.52 -23.11 -30.79
C ASP A 74 -0.76 -23.49 -30.04
N LEU A 75 -0.98 -22.92 -28.85
CA LEU A 75 -2.23 -23.07 -28.09
C LEU A 75 -3.43 -22.49 -28.85
N PHE A 76 -3.32 -21.27 -29.37
CA PHE A 76 -4.39 -20.62 -30.13
C PHE A 76 -4.74 -21.38 -31.40
N ASP A 77 -3.73 -21.91 -32.11
CA ASP A 77 -3.96 -22.68 -33.32
C ASP A 77 -4.63 -24.04 -33.03
N LYS A 78 -4.29 -24.67 -31.91
CA LYS A 78 -5.00 -25.87 -31.44
C LYS A 78 -6.47 -25.58 -31.10
N ILE A 79 -6.74 -24.48 -30.39
CA ILE A 79 -8.13 -24.05 -30.09
C ILE A 79 -8.91 -23.81 -31.39
N LYS A 80 -8.32 -23.14 -32.38
CA LYS A 80 -8.97 -22.93 -33.69
C LYS A 80 -9.27 -24.24 -34.41
N LEU A 81 -8.36 -25.21 -34.36
CA LEU A 81 -8.56 -26.53 -34.96
C LEU A 81 -9.71 -27.28 -34.27
N ASP A 82 -9.72 -27.29 -32.94
CA ASP A 82 -10.76 -27.95 -32.15
C ASP A 82 -12.14 -27.32 -32.40
N LEU A 83 -12.20 -25.98 -32.54
CA LEU A 83 -13.42 -25.26 -32.89
C LEU A 83 -13.90 -25.54 -34.32
N LYS A 84 -13.00 -25.86 -35.26
CA LYS A 84 -13.37 -26.25 -36.64
C LYS A 84 -13.79 -27.71 -36.76
N GLN A 85 -13.30 -28.59 -35.89
CA GLN A 85 -13.64 -30.01 -35.89
C GLN A 85 -14.97 -30.32 -35.17
N ASN A 86 -15.37 -29.47 -34.22
CA ASN A 86 -16.62 -29.63 -33.45
C ASN A 86 -17.78 -28.75 -33.93
N ASN A 87 -17.68 -28.19 -35.14
CA ASN A 87 -18.69 -27.33 -35.78
C ASN A 87 -18.93 -27.83 -37.20
#